data_AF-M1CDR1-F1
#
_entry.id   AF-M1CDR1-F1
#
_cell.length_a   1.000
_cell.length_b   1.000
_cell.length_c   1.000
_cell.angle_alpha   90.00
_cell.angle_beta   90.00
_cell.angle_gamma   90.00
#
_symmetry.space_group_name_H-M   'P 1'
#
loop_
_entity.id
_entity.type
_entity.pdbx_description
1 polymer ?
#
loop_
_entity_poly.entity_id
_entity_poly.type
_entity_poly.pdbx_seq_one_letter_code
_entity_poly.pdbx_strand_id
1 'polypeptide(L)'
;MRTLPLCSSSIFLSTPIAVLISLSVLQALAMDRHLGPHFQIPAGSIPVIVLVTTSIFLTIFDRFLFPTWEKLIGHNVTPFKRIGVGHVLTFIGLGVAALVESKRLNEVRDRDGFRISVLWLVPHLVLIGIGEAFHFPGQVSLYYQEFPTSLKSVSTALTWLAIAISFYVSTALIDLVRKTTSWLPNDINQGRIDKFYWVFAVVGVVNFGYYLLCVWFYKRKVGNKVVDHGASNAFNK
;
A
#
# COMPACT_ATOMS: atom_id res chain seq x y z
N MET A 1 11.92 15.59 16.95
CA MET A 1 11.76 14.24 16.36
C MET A 1 10.42 13.63 16.75
N ARG A 2 9.31 14.03 16.11
CA ARG A 2 7.95 13.51 16.39
C ARG A 2 7.36 12.67 15.24
N THR A 3 7.97 12.73 14.05
CA THR A 3 7.57 12.05 12.82
C THR A 3 8.20 10.69 12.59
N LEU A 4 9.28 10.35 13.31
CA LEU A 4 9.96 9.05 13.15
C LEU A 4 9.01 7.83 13.23
N PRO A 5 8.02 7.79 14.15
CA PRO A 5 7.07 6.69 14.20
C PRO A 5 6.16 6.63 12.96
N LEU A 6 5.77 7.79 12.44
CA LEU A 6 4.92 7.94 11.25
C LEU A 6 5.68 7.56 9.96
N CYS A 7 6.91 8.05 9.82
CA CYS A 7 7.81 7.64 8.73
C CYS A 7 8.06 6.13 8.77
N SER A 8 8.28 5.56 9.96
CA SER A 8 8.45 4.11 10.14
C SER A 8 7.21 3.33 9.71
N SER A 9 6.01 3.78 10.06
CA SER A 9 4.77 3.13 9.60
C SER A 9 4.56 3.20 8.08
N SER A 10 4.96 4.32 7.43
CA SER A 10 4.94 4.41 5.97
C SER A 10 5.96 3.47 5.30
N ILE A 11 7.17 3.31 5.87
CA ILE A 11 8.18 2.35 5.39
C ILE A 11 7.61 0.94 5.39
N PHE A 12 7.04 0.55 6.53
CA PHE A 12 6.44 -0.76 6.67
C PHE A 12 5.25 -0.96 5.71
N LEU A 13 4.56 0.11 5.30
CA LEU A 13 3.46 0.03 4.33
C LEU A 13 3.92 -0.10 2.89
N SER A 14 5.00 0.59 2.53
CA SER A 14 5.60 0.47 1.21
C SER A 14 6.10 -0.95 0.94
N THR A 15 6.46 -1.71 1.99
CA THR A 15 6.91 -3.11 1.92
C THR A 15 5.85 -4.06 1.30
N PRO A 16 4.61 -4.21 1.82
CA PRO A 16 3.57 -5.00 1.16
C PRO A 16 3.25 -4.57 -0.26
N ILE A 17 3.19 -3.26 -0.53
CA ILE A 17 2.85 -2.72 -1.85
C ILE A 17 3.95 -3.06 -2.87
N ALA A 18 5.21 -2.91 -2.48
CA ALA A 18 6.36 -3.31 -3.29
C ALA A 18 6.31 -4.80 -3.65
N VAL A 19 6.05 -5.66 -2.66
CA VAL A 19 5.94 -7.10 -2.87
C VAL A 19 4.75 -7.43 -3.77
N LEU A 20 3.61 -6.77 -3.60
CA LEU A 20 2.44 -6.96 -4.45
C LEU A 20 2.72 -6.64 -5.92
N ILE A 21 3.42 -5.53 -6.20
CA ILE A 21 3.79 -5.17 -7.57
C ILE A 21 4.69 -6.26 -8.17
N SER A 22 5.70 -6.73 -7.44
CA SER A 22 6.57 -7.81 -7.91
C SER A 22 5.81 -9.12 -8.14
N LEU A 23 4.95 -9.53 -7.20
CA LEU A 23 4.17 -10.75 -7.31
C LEU A 23 3.14 -10.69 -8.44
N SER A 24 2.55 -9.52 -8.72
CA SER A 24 1.58 -9.35 -9.81
C SER A 24 2.18 -9.67 -11.18
N VAL A 25 3.46 -9.36 -11.40
CA VAL A 25 4.19 -9.72 -12.63
C VAL A 25 4.42 -11.22 -12.70
N LEU A 26 4.80 -11.85 -11.59
CA LEU A 26 4.96 -13.32 -11.52
C LEU A 26 3.64 -14.06 -11.75
N GLN A 27 2.54 -13.59 -11.16
CA GLN A 27 1.21 -14.13 -11.40
C GLN A 27 0.80 -13.97 -12.87
N ALA A 28 1.05 -12.81 -13.46
CA ALA A 28 0.75 -12.57 -14.87
C ALA A 28 1.53 -13.51 -15.80
N LEU A 29 2.77 -13.89 -15.47
CA LEU A 29 3.53 -14.90 -16.22
C LEU A 29 2.89 -16.29 -16.19
N ALA A 30 2.22 -16.64 -15.09
CA ALA A 30 1.54 -17.93 -14.91
C ALA A 30 0.09 -17.95 -15.45
N MET A 31 -0.42 -16.82 -15.93
CA MET A 31 -1.80 -16.65 -16.40
C MET A 31 -1.88 -16.51 -17.92
N ASP A 32 -3.10 -16.67 -18.46
CA ASP A 32 -3.31 -16.41 -19.88
C ASP A 32 -3.37 -14.90 -20.14
N ARG A 33 -2.39 -14.42 -20.90
CA ARG A 33 -2.19 -13.01 -21.22
C ARG A 33 -2.79 -12.62 -22.58
N HIS A 34 -3.49 -13.53 -23.25
CA HIS A 34 -4.13 -13.23 -24.53
C HIS A 34 -5.41 -12.41 -24.33
N LEU A 35 -5.48 -11.25 -24.97
CA LEU A 35 -6.72 -10.50 -25.18
C LEU A 35 -7.19 -10.78 -26.61
N GLY A 36 -7.94 -11.86 -26.76
CA GLY A 36 -8.35 -12.36 -28.07
C GLY A 36 -7.25 -13.11 -28.83
N PRO A 37 -7.46 -13.41 -30.12
CA PRO A 37 -6.60 -14.33 -30.88
C PRO A 37 -5.22 -13.78 -31.29
N HIS A 38 -5.01 -12.45 -31.25
CA HIS A 38 -3.81 -11.83 -31.84
C HIS A 38 -2.99 -10.96 -30.89
N PHE A 39 -3.48 -10.66 -29.68
CA PHE A 39 -2.82 -9.74 -28.78
C PHE A 39 -2.46 -10.41 -27.45
N GLN A 40 -1.18 -10.37 -27.10
CA GLN A 40 -0.68 -10.88 -25.83
C GLN A 40 -0.11 -9.73 -25.00
N ILE A 41 -0.67 -9.51 -23.81
CA ILE A 41 -0.19 -8.47 -22.89
C ILE A 41 1.16 -8.90 -22.32
N PRO A 42 2.23 -8.08 -22.36
CA PRO A 42 3.46 -8.34 -21.63
C PRO A 42 3.22 -8.40 -20.11
N ALA A 43 3.74 -9.42 -19.40
CA ALA A 43 3.53 -9.51 -17.95
C ALA A 43 4.05 -8.27 -17.19
N GLY A 44 5.12 -7.65 -17.68
CA GLY A 44 5.70 -6.44 -17.11
C GLY A 44 4.85 -5.17 -17.28
N SER A 45 3.82 -5.16 -18.14
CA SER A 45 2.92 -4.01 -18.30
C SER A 45 1.72 -4.03 -17.36
N ILE A 46 1.50 -5.12 -16.62
CA ILE A 46 0.38 -5.25 -15.68
C ILE A 46 0.39 -4.19 -14.56
N PRO A 47 1.54 -3.85 -13.95
CA PRO A 47 1.61 -2.76 -12.96
C PRO A 47 1.22 -1.38 -13.49
N VAL A 48 1.24 -1.16 -14.81
CA VAL A 48 0.82 0.12 -15.42
C VAL A 48 -0.65 0.41 -15.11
N ILE A 49 -1.48 -0.61 -14.91
CA ILE A 49 -2.88 -0.46 -14.50
C ILE A 49 -2.99 0.32 -13.19
N VAL A 50 -2.11 0.06 -12.23
CA VAL A 50 -2.06 0.79 -10.96
C VAL A 50 -1.73 2.26 -11.23
N LEU A 51 -0.69 2.53 -12.01
CA LEU A 51 -0.28 3.91 -12.34
C LEU A 51 -1.39 4.71 -13.02
N VAL A 52 -2.07 4.11 -14.00
CA VAL A 52 -3.18 4.75 -14.73
C VAL A 52 -4.36 4.99 -13.78
N THR A 53 -4.72 3.99 -12.98
CA THR A 53 -5.82 4.11 -12.01
C THR A 53 -5.52 5.19 -10.97
N THR A 54 -4.32 5.17 -10.39
CA THR A 54 -3.87 6.21 -9.44
C THR A 54 -3.97 7.59 -10.06
N SER A 55 -3.51 7.76 -11.31
CA SER A 55 -3.56 9.05 -11.99
C SER A 55 -4.99 9.55 -12.20
N ILE A 56 -5.90 8.68 -12.66
CA ILE A 56 -7.30 9.02 -12.87
C ILE A 56 -7.96 9.40 -11.54
N PHE A 57 -7.86 8.54 -10.52
CA PHE A 57 -8.51 8.80 -9.25
C PHE A 57 -7.90 9.99 -8.50
N LEU A 58 -6.59 10.23 -8.64
CA LEU A 58 -5.94 11.42 -8.11
C LEU A 58 -6.56 12.69 -8.71
N THR A 59 -6.72 12.75 -10.04
CA THR A 59 -7.37 13.91 -10.68
C THR A 59 -8.82 14.08 -10.24
N ILE A 60 -9.55 12.99 -10.03
CA ILE A 60 -10.93 13.02 -9.52
C ILE A 60 -10.96 13.55 -8.08
N PHE A 61 -10.04 13.09 -7.23
CA PHE A 61 -9.98 13.50 -5.83
C PHE A 61 -9.61 14.98 -5.69
N ASP A 62 -8.60 15.43 -6.43
CA ASP A 62 -8.17 16.82 -6.40
C ASP A 62 -9.22 17.77 -6.97
N ARG A 63 -9.90 17.38 -8.06
CA ARG A 63 -10.83 18.28 -8.77
C ARG A 63 -12.26 18.23 -8.27
N PHE A 64 -12.72 17.10 -7.74
CA PHE A 64 -14.12 16.91 -7.35
C PHE A 64 -14.26 16.59 -5.87
N LEU A 65 -13.52 15.62 -5.35
CA LEU A 65 -13.78 15.07 -4.02
C LEU A 65 -13.39 16.04 -2.91
N PHE A 66 -12.19 16.64 -2.97
CA PHE A 66 -11.71 17.60 -1.98
C PHE A 66 -12.47 18.93 -1.96
N PRO A 67 -12.74 19.60 -3.10
CA PRO A 67 -13.54 20.82 -3.07
C PRO A 67 -14.99 20.57 -2.62
N THR A 68 -15.57 19.40 -2.91
CA THR A 68 -16.91 19.04 -2.43
C THR A 68 -16.90 18.76 -0.93
N TRP A 69 -15.86 18.09 -0.42
CA TRP A 69 -15.70 17.82 1.00
C TRP A 69 -15.55 19.11 1.81
N GLU A 70 -14.74 20.05 1.30
CA GLU A 70 -14.54 21.35 1.93
C GLU A 70 -15.84 22.16 1.96
N LYS A 71 -16.64 22.11 0.88
CA LYS A 71 -17.97 22.73 0.83
C LYS A 71 -18.98 22.09 1.78
N LEU A 72 -18.93 20.77 1.97
CA LEU A 72 -19.92 20.05 2.76
C LEU A 72 -19.64 20.10 4.27
N ILE A 73 -18.37 19.96 4.65
CA ILE A 73 -17.96 19.76 6.05
C ILE A 73 -17.26 21.01 6.62
N GLY A 74 -16.90 21.98 5.78
CA GLY A 74 -16.27 23.24 6.20
C GLY A 74 -14.85 23.09 6.76
N HIS A 75 -14.28 21.89 6.72
CA HIS A 75 -12.90 21.62 7.13
C HIS A 75 -12.15 20.80 6.09
N ASN A 76 -10.84 21.05 5.97
CA ASN A 76 -9.95 20.27 5.12
C ASN A 76 -9.81 18.82 5.64
N VAL A 77 -9.78 17.84 4.73
CA VAL A 77 -9.57 16.44 5.12
C VAL A 77 -8.16 16.32 5.72
N THR A 78 -8.09 15.95 7.00
CA THR A 78 -6.80 15.79 7.69
C THR A 78 -5.92 14.77 6.95
N PRO A 79 -4.62 15.05 6.72
CA PRO A 79 -3.71 14.12 6.04
C PRO A 79 -3.73 12.70 6.62
N PHE A 80 -3.85 12.58 7.95
CA PHE A 80 -4.00 11.30 8.65
C PHE A 80 -5.24 10.50 8.23
N LYS A 81 -6.39 11.15 7.99
CA LYS A 81 -7.61 10.47 7.53
C LYS A 81 -7.45 9.95 6.10
N ARG A 82 -6.79 10.73 5.23
CA ARG A 82 -6.51 10.32 3.83
C ARG A 82 -5.62 9.08 3.79
N ILE A 83 -4.52 9.11 4.54
CA ILE A 83 -3.59 7.97 4.65
C ILE A 83 -4.30 6.73 5.19
N GLY A 84 -5.12 6.89 6.24
CA GLY A 84 -5.89 5.77 6.82
C GLY A 84 -6.88 5.14 5.83
N VAL A 85 -7.61 5.95 5.05
CA VAL A 85 -8.55 5.45 4.03
C VAL A 85 -7.81 4.72 2.91
N GLY A 86 -6.70 5.28 2.43
CA GLY A 86 -5.85 4.61 1.44
C GLY A 86 -5.36 3.25 1.95
N HIS A 87 -4.99 3.18 3.22
CA HIS A 87 -4.59 1.95 3.90
C HIS A 87 -5.68 0.86 3.86
N VAL A 88 -6.90 1.20 4.28
CA VAL A 88 -8.02 0.25 4.30
C VAL A 88 -8.33 -0.25 2.89
N LEU A 89 -8.30 0.63 1.89
CA LEU A 89 -8.51 0.25 0.49
C LEU A 89 -7.43 -0.70 -0.02
N THR A 90 -6.16 -0.47 0.31
CA THR A 90 -5.06 -1.38 -0.03
C THR A 90 -5.24 -2.75 0.64
N PHE A 91 -5.71 -2.82 1.89
CA PHE A 91 -6.01 -4.09 2.56
C PHE A 91 -7.14 -4.86 1.89
N ILE A 92 -8.21 -4.16 1.51
CA ILE A 92 -9.32 -4.78 0.77
C ILE A 92 -8.80 -5.29 -0.58
N GLY A 93 -7.97 -4.50 -1.28
CA GLY A 93 -7.30 -4.93 -2.51
C GLY A 93 -6.47 -6.19 -2.33
N LEU A 94 -5.69 -6.28 -1.24
CA LEU A 94 -4.91 -7.47 -0.90
C LEU A 94 -5.80 -8.70 -0.63
N GLY A 95 -6.92 -8.52 0.08
CA GLY A 95 -7.90 -9.58 0.30
C GLY A 95 -8.50 -10.10 -1.02
N VAL A 96 -8.86 -9.18 -1.93
CA VAL A 96 -9.35 -9.54 -3.27
C VAL A 96 -8.27 -10.28 -4.07
N ALA A 97 -7.01 -9.84 -3.99
CA ALA A 97 -5.89 -10.53 -4.65
C ALA A 97 -5.71 -11.97 -4.13
N ALA A 98 -5.81 -12.17 -2.82
CA ALA A 98 -5.74 -13.50 -2.21
C ALA A 98 -6.90 -14.42 -2.67
N LEU A 99 -8.13 -13.89 -2.74
CA LEU A 99 -9.28 -14.65 -3.24
C LEU A 99 -9.11 -15.04 -4.72
N VAL A 100 -8.61 -14.12 -5.55
CA VAL A 100 -8.31 -14.39 -6.97
C VAL A 100 -7.25 -15.47 -7.11
N GLU A 101 -6.19 -15.43 -6.30
CA GLU A 101 -5.14 -16.44 -6.33
C GLU A 101 -5.64 -17.81 -5.83
N SER A 102 -6.47 -17.84 -4.79
CA SER A 102 -7.06 -19.09 -4.30
C SER A 102 -7.95 -19.74 -5.37
N LYS A 103 -8.73 -18.92 -6.10
CA LYS A 103 -9.48 -19.39 -7.27
C LYS A 103 -8.54 -19.91 -8.38
N ARG A 104 -7.45 -19.20 -8.69
CA ARG A 104 -6.45 -19.62 -9.68
C ARG A 104 -5.85 -20.97 -9.34
N LEU A 105 -5.44 -21.18 -8.10
CA LEU A 105 -4.84 -22.43 -7.64
C LEU A 105 -5.83 -23.59 -7.69
N ASN A 106 -7.11 -23.36 -7.35
CA ASN A 106 -8.13 -24.40 -7.45
C ASN A 106 -8.38 -24.83 -8.90
N GLU A 107 -8.52 -23.88 -9.83
CA GLU A 107 -8.77 -24.18 -11.25
C GLU A 107 -7.56 -24.89 -11.90
N VAL A 108 -6.33 -24.51 -11.55
CA VAL A 108 -5.11 -25.19 -12.02
C VAL A 108 -5.00 -26.62 -11.46
N ARG A 109 -5.49 -26.86 -10.23
CA ARG A 109 -5.45 -28.18 -9.60
C ARG A 109 -6.51 -29.14 -10.15
N ASP A 110 -7.68 -28.61 -10.51
CA ASP A 110 -8.76 -29.42 -11.10
C ASP A 110 -8.58 -29.67 -12.61
N ARG A 111 -7.86 -28.78 -13.31
CA ARG A 111 -7.67 -28.86 -14.76
C ARG A 111 -6.22 -28.66 -15.12
N ASP A 112 -5.55 -29.78 -15.38
CA ASP A 112 -4.14 -29.79 -15.74
C ASP A 112 -3.90 -28.95 -17.01
N GLY A 113 -3.00 -27.97 -16.92
CA GLY A 113 -2.69 -27.02 -18.01
C GLY A 113 -3.66 -25.85 -18.20
N PHE A 114 -4.73 -25.72 -17.41
CA PHE A 114 -5.67 -24.59 -17.52
C PHE A 114 -5.05 -23.29 -16.96
N ARG A 115 -5.19 -22.19 -17.71
CA ARG A 115 -4.71 -20.86 -17.30
C ARG A 115 -5.86 -19.88 -17.20
N ILE A 116 -6.03 -19.27 -16.02
CA ILE A 116 -7.00 -18.18 -15.84
C ILE A 116 -6.52 -16.94 -16.61
N SER A 117 -7.46 -16.20 -17.19
CA SER A 117 -7.19 -14.92 -17.86
C SER A 117 -6.60 -13.89 -16.89
N VAL A 118 -5.58 -13.16 -17.35
CA VAL A 118 -4.91 -12.07 -16.61
C VAL A 118 -5.87 -10.93 -16.21
N LEU A 119 -7.05 -10.84 -16.85
CA LEU A 119 -8.08 -9.86 -16.50
C LEU A 119 -8.57 -9.98 -15.04
N TRP A 120 -8.42 -11.16 -14.43
CA TRP A 120 -8.73 -11.34 -13.00
C TRP A 120 -7.79 -10.58 -12.06
N LEU A 121 -6.66 -10.05 -12.54
CA LEU A 121 -5.80 -9.17 -11.75
C LEU A 121 -6.34 -7.74 -11.66
N VAL A 122 -7.14 -7.32 -12.64
CA VAL A 122 -7.63 -5.93 -12.76
C VAL A 122 -8.36 -5.45 -11.48
N PRO A 123 -9.29 -6.21 -10.87
CA PRO A 123 -10.06 -5.71 -9.74
C PRO A 123 -9.20 -5.32 -8.53
N HIS A 124 -8.21 -6.13 -8.17
CA HIS A 124 -7.34 -5.81 -7.04
C HIS A 124 -6.33 -4.72 -7.38
N LEU A 125 -5.80 -4.68 -8.61
CA LEU A 125 -4.88 -3.63 -9.06
C LEU A 125 -5.56 -2.25 -9.07
N VAL A 126 -6.84 -2.20 -9.48
CA VAL A 126 -7.64 -0.97 -9.42
C VAL A 126 -7.85 -0.52 -7.98
N LEU A 127 -8.23 -1.43 -7.07
CA LEU A 127 -8.38 -1.10 -5.65
C LEU A 127 -7.08 -0.55 -5.03
N ILE A 128 -5.95 -1.17 -5.34
CA ILE A 128 -4.62 -0.70 -4.91
C ILE A 128 -4.33 0.69 -5.50
N GLY A 129 -4.62 0.93 -6.78
CA GLY A 129 -4.43 2.24 -7.41
C GLY A 129 -5.28 3.34 -6.78
N ILE A 130 -6.54 3.05 -6.43
CA ILE A 130 -7.41 3.98 -5.69
C ILE A 130 -6.82 4.26 -4.30
N GLY A 131 -6.32 3.22 -3.61
CA GLY A 131 -5.65 3.36 -2.32
C GLY A 131 -4.41 4.27 -2.39
N GLU A 132 -3.58 4.08 -3.41
CA GLU A 132 -2.41 4.92 -3.68
C GLU A 132 -2.77 6.38 -3.95
N ALA A 133 -3.86 6.64 -4.67
CA ALA A 133 -4.33 8.01 -4.92
C ALA A 133 -4.72 8.76 -3.64
N PHE A 134 -5.16 8.06 -2.58
CA PHE A 134 -5.38 8.65 -1.26
C PHE A 134 -4.11 8.71 -0.41
N HIS A 135 -3.27 7.68 -0.49
CA HIS A 135 -2.08 7.52 0.33
C HIS A 135 -0.98 8.53 -0.03
N PHE A 136 -0.64 8.64 -1.32
CA PHE A 136 0.50 9.41 -1.81
C PHE A 136 0.41 10.91 -1.48
N PRO A 137 -0.69 11.63 -1.77
CA PRO A 137 -0.80 13.06 -1.41
C PRO A 137 -0.86 13.27 0.10
N GLY A 138 -1.46 12.34 0.85
CA GLY A 138 -1.51 12.39 2.31
C GLY A 138 -0.13 12.30 2.93
N GLN A 139 0.71 11.38 2.43
CA GLN A 139 2.08 11.21 2.88
C GLN A 139 2.93 12.44 2.56
N VAL A 140 2.84 12.98 1.34
CA VAL A 140 3.53 14.22 0.94
C VAL A 140 3.11 15.39 1.85
N SER A 141 1.81 15.57 2.10
CA SER A 141 1.32 16.65 2.95
C SER A 141 1.83 16.58 4.39
N LEU A 142 2.02 15.38 4.96
CA LEU A 142 2.61 15.22 6.30
C LEU A 142 4.09 15.60 6.31
N TYR A 143 4.87 15.14 5.32
CA TYR A 143 6.28 15.51 5.22
C TYR A 143 6.47 17.02 5.09
N TYR A 144 5.60 17.70 4.33
CA TYR A 144 5.65 19.15 4.16
C TYR A 144 5.28 19.93 5.44
N GLN A 145 4.45 19.38 6.33
CA GLN A 145 4.09 20.03 7.60
C GLN A 145 5.20 19.94 8.65
N GLU A 146 6.10 18.96 8.54
CA GLU A 146 7.12 18.71 9.57
C GLU A 146 8.55 19.09 9.19
N PHE A 147 8.85 19.34 7.91
CA PHE A 147 10.16 19.81 7.45
C PHE A 147 10.09 21.24 6.87
N PRO A 148 10.92 22.20 7.33
CA PRO A 148 11.02 23.52 6.73
C PRO A 148 11.50 23.45 5.28
N THR A 149 11.17 24.45 4.46
CA THR A 149 11.37 24.45 2.99
C THR A 149 12.81 24.14 2.55
N SER A 150 13.80 24.46 3.40
CA SER A 150 15.23 24.21 3.19
C SER A 150 15.68 22.76 3.38
N LEU A 151 14.87 21.90 4.00
CA LEU A 151 15.20 20.48 4.28
C LEU A 151 14.33 19.48 3.49
N LYS A 152 13.56 19.96 2.51
CA LYS A 152 12.70 19.09 1.67
C LYS A 152 13.49 18.01 0.93
N SER A 153 14.67 18.34 0.40
CA SER A 153 15.54 17.38 -0.30
C SER A 153 16.01 16.24 0.61
N VAL A 154 16.28 16.53 1.88
CA VAL A 154 16.65 15.52 2.88
C VAL A 154 15.45 14.63 3.22
N SER A 155 14.25 15.20 3.32
CA SER A 155 13.02 14.44 3.56
C SER A 155 12.68 13.48 2.40
N THR A 156 12.81 13.92 1.15
CA THR A 156 12.61 13.04 -0.01
C THR A 156 13.69 11.98 -0.08
N ALA A 157 14.97 12.32 0.15
CA ALA A 157 16.06 11.34 0.19
C ALA A 157 15.83 10.27 1.27
N LEU A 158 15.40 10.66 2.48
CA LEU A 158 15.04 9.73 3.56
C LEU A 158 13.87 8.84 3.18
N THR A 159 12.88 9.34 2.44
CA THR A 159 11.72 8.56 1.96
C THR A 159 12.13 7.53 0.91
N TRP A 160 13.03 7.87 0.00
CA TRP A 160 13.59 6.92 -0.98
C TRP A 160 14.46 5.86 -0.31
N LEU A 161 15.28 6.24 0.67
CA LEU A 161 16.08 5.30 1.46
C LEU A 161 15.19 4.33 2.24
N ALA A 162 14.14 4.86 2.85
CA ALA A 162 13.06 4.12 3.49
C ALA A 162 12.48 3.04 2.58
N ILE A 163 12.06 3.43 1.37
CA ILE A 163 11.53 2.52 0.36
C ILE A 163 12.60 1.48 -0.05
N ALA A 164 13.85 1.89 -0.24
CA ALA A 164 14.93 0.97 -0.57
C ALA A 164 15.13 -0.10 0.52
N ILE A 165 15.12 0.29 1.80
CA ILE A 165 15.17 -0.64 2.93
C ILE A 165 13.97 -1.59 2.89
N SER A 166 12.76 -1.10 2.61
CA SER A 166 11.57 -1.94 2.43
C SER A 166 11.74 -3.00 1.34
N PHE A 167 12.32 -2.63 0.19
CA PHE A 167 12.64 -3.58 -0.88
C PHE A 167 13.68 -4.61 -0.44
N TYR A 168 14.75 -4.19 0.24
CA TYR A 168 15.77 -5.12 0.76
C TYR A 168 15.20 -6.10 1.78
N VAL A 169 14.40 -5.60 2.73
CA VAL A 169 13.73 -6.45 3.72
C VAL A 169 12.76 -7.41 3.03
N SER A 170 12.03 -6.96 2.01
CA SER A 170 11.13 -7.81 1.23
C SER A 170 11.88 -8.96 0.55
N THR A 171 12.99 -8.65 -0.12
CA THR A 171 13.85 -9.66 -0.76
C THR A 171 14.41 -10.65 0.26
N ALA A 172 14.91 -10.15 1.40
CA ALA A 172 15.41 -11.02 2.47
C ALA A 172 14.32 -11.95 3.03
N LEU A 173 13.08 -11.46 3.14
CA LEU A 173 11.92 -12.24 3.59
C LEU A 173 11.56 -13.32 2.56
N ILE A 174 11.56 -12.97 1.27
CA ILE A 174 11.35 -13.92 0.17
C ILE A 174 12.43 -15.01 0.19
N ASP A 175 13.70 -14.64 0.32
CA ASP A 175 14.83 -15.58 0.38
C ASP A 175 14.75 -16.49 1.60
N LEU A 176 14.38 -15.95 2.77
CA LEU A 176 14.21 -16.73 3.99
C LEU A 176 13.07 -17.74 3.83
N VAL A 177 11.91 -17.31 3.31
CA VAL A 177 10.77 -18.20 3.05
C VAL A 177 11.15 -19.27 2.04
N ARG A 178 11.89 -18.93 0.98
CA ARG A 178 12.37 -19.88 -0.03
C ARG A 178 13.35 -20.91 0.53
N LYS A 179 14.21 -20.51 1.48
CA LYS A 179 15.14 -21.43 2.17
C LYS A 179 14.46 -22.33 3.20
N THR A 180 13.49 -21.80 3.94
CA THR A 180 12.88 -22.50 5.08
C THR A 180 11.65 -23.32 4.69
N THR A 181 10.94 -22.94 3.61
CA THR A 181 9.69 -23.59 3.22
C THR A 181 9.66 -23.97 1.75
N SER A 182 9.03 -25.11 1.43
CA SER A 182 8.71 -25.52 0.06
C SER A 182 7.55 -24.72 -0.56
N TRP A 183 7.19 -23.55 0.00
CA TRP A 183 6.04 -22.76 -0.44
C TRP A 183 6.33 -21.99 -1.73
N LEU A 184 7.60 -21.73 -2.05
CA LEU A 184 8.05 -20.95 -3.21
C LEU A 184 9.03 -21.74 -4.13
N PRO A 185 8.62 -22.88 -4.71
CA PRO A 185 9.43 -23.62 -5.68
C PRO A 185 9.59 -22.82 -6.99
N ASN A 186 10.53 -23.23 -7.84
CA ASN A 186 10.78 -22.59 -9.15
C ASN A 186 9.56 -22.64 -10.09
N ASP A 187 8.62 -23.55 -9.85
CA ASP A 187 7.33 -23.63 -10.54
C ASP A 187 6.21 -23.04 -9.67
N ILE A 188 5.68 -21.89 -10.10
CA ILE A 188 4.57 -21.16 -9.44
C ILE A 188 3.32 -22.03 -9.29
N ASN A 189 3.10 -23.02 -10.16
CA ASN A 189 1.92 -23.87 -10.14
C ASN A 189 1.97 -24.97 -9.07
N GLN A 190 3.17 -25.32 -8.60
CA GLN A 190 3.36 -26.30 -7.51
C GLN A 190 3.53 -25.65 -6.13
N GLY A 191 3.73 -24.32 -6.10
CA GLY A 191 3.93 -23.55 -4.89
C GLY A 191 2.64 -23.25 -4.14
N ARG A 192 2.73 -23.13 -2.81
CA ARG A 192 1.62 -22.64 -1.97
C ARG A 192 1.65 -21.11 -1.80
N ILE A 193 1.79 -20.41 -2.94
CA ILE A 193 1.02 -19.21 -3.32
C ILE A 193 0.27 -18.50 -2.19
N ASP A 194 -0.90 -19.08 -1.93
CA ASP A 194 -1.93 -18.65 -0.98
C ASP A 194 -1.38 -18.41 0.44
N LYS A 195 -0.49 -19.27 0.94
CA LYS A 195 0.09 -19.12 2.29
C LYS A 195 1.03 -17.93 2.39
N PHE A 196 1.75 -17.61 1.31
CA PHE A 196 2.60 -16.42 1.26
C PHE A 196 1.76 -15.14 1.31
N TYR A 197 0.66 -15.11 0.57
CA TYR A 197 -0.30 -13.99 0.62
C TYR A 197 -0.93 -13.82 2.01
N TRP A 198 -1.30 -14.92 2.68
CA TRP A 198 -1.83 -14.86 4.05
C TRP A 198 -0.83 -14.31 5.07
N VAL A 199 0.45 -14.71 4.98
CA VAL A 199 1.49 -14.14 5.85
C VAL A 199 1.65 -12.65 5.59
N PHE A 200 1.64 -12.22 4.33
CA PHE A 200 1.67 -10.79 3.98
C PHE A 200 0.45 -10.02 4.45
N ALA A 201 -0.74 -10.65 4.40
CA ALA A 201 -1.95 -10.07 4.95
C ALA A 201 -1.86 -9.88 6.47
N VAL A 202 -1.37 -10.88 7.21
CA VAL A 202 -1.17 -10.80 8.67
C VAL A 202 -0.13 -9.73 9.02
N VAL A 203 1.02 -9.70 8.32
CA VAL A 203 2.05 -8.66 8.50
C VAL A 203 1.47 -7.27 8.23
N GLY A 204 0.66 -7.12 7.19
CA GLY A 204 -0.04 -5.89 6.91
C GLY A 204 -1.01 -5.50 8.04
N VAL A 205 -1.84 -6.42 8.54
CA VAL A 205 -2.78 -6.11 9.64
C VAL A 205 -2.05 -5.67 10.91
N VAL A 206 -0.94 -6.33 11.25
CA VAL A 206 -0.07 -5.93 12.37
C VAL A 206 0.52 -4.54 12.14
N ASN A 207 0.95 -4.23 10.92
CA ASN A 207 1.46 -2.92 10.56
C ASN A 207 0.37 -1.83 10.66
N PHE A 208 -0.86 -2.10 10.22
CA PHE A 208 -1.97 -1.16 10.39
C PHE A 208 -2.29 -0.91 11.87
N GLY A 209 -2.24 -1.95 12.71
CA GLY A 209 -2.35 -1.82 14.16
C GLY A 209 -1.25 -0.92 14.74
N TYR A 210 -0.02 -1.09 14.28
CA TYR A 210 1.11 -0.23 14.65
C TYR A 210 0.92 1.23 14.19
N TYR A 211 0.45 1.46 12.97
CA TYR A 211 0.10 2.79 12.46
C TYR A 211 -0.94 3.48 13.35
N LEU A 212 -2.02 2.77 13.71
CA LEU A 212 -3.07 3.30 14.59
C LEU A 212 -2.53 3.65 15.98
N LEU A 213 -1.67 2.80 16.54
CA LEU A 213 -0.96 3.06 17.80
C LEU A 213 -0.10 4.32 17.71
N CYS A 214 0.69 4.48 16.64
CA CYS A 214 1.52 5.66 16.43
C CYS A 214 0.68 6.94 16.28
N VAL A 215 -0.42 6.89 15.52
CA VAL A 215 -1.35 8.01 15.37
C VAL A 215 -2.01 8.37 16.71
N TRP A 216 -2.39 7.36 17.51
CA TRP A 216 -2.98 7.56 18.82
C TRP A 216 -1.98 8.23 19.79
N PHE A 217 -0.74 7.73 19.87
CA PHE A 217 0.32 8.34 20.67
C PHE A 217 0.65 9.77 20.20
N TYR A 218 0.66 10.02 18.89
CA TYR A 218 0.90 11.35 18.33
C TYR A 218 -0.22 12.32 18.74
N LYS A 219 -1.49 11.95 18.55
CA LYS A 219 -2.64 12.76 18.99
C LYS A 219 -2.63 13.03 20.49
N ARG A 220 -2.28 12.03 21.31
CA ARG A 220 -2.21 12.16 22.77
C ARG A 220 -1.08 13.11 23.21
N LYS A 221 0.08 13.06 22.54
CA LYS A 221 1.23 13.93 22.82
C LYS A 221 1.03 15.38 22.32
N VAL A 222 0.17 15.59 21.33
CA VAL A 222 -0.28 16.92 20.88
C VAL A 222 -1.36 17.47 21.83
N GLY A 223 -2.34 16.65 22.23
CA GLY A 223 -3.38 17.02 23.19
C GLY A 223 -2.83 17.45 24.55
N ASN A 224 -1.87 16.70 25.11
CA ASN A 224 -1.24 17.07 26.39
C ASN A 224 -0.49 18.41 26.32
N LYS A 225 0.06 18.80 25.16
CA LYS A 225 0.74 20.10 25.02
C LYS A 225 -0.20 21.29 24.90
N VAL A 226 -1.40 21.10 24.34
CA VAL A 226 -2.44 22.15 24.32
C VAL A 226 -2.95 22.41 25.74
N VAL A 227 -3.07 21.35 26.55
CA VAL A 227 -3.44 21.47 27.97
C VAL A 227 -2.31 22.11 28.78
N ASP A 228 -1.04 21.73 28.56
CA ASP A 228 0.11 22.37 29.27
C ASP A 228 0.32 23.84 28.87
N HIS A 229 0.14 24.22 27.61
CA HIS A 229 0.23 25.63 27.20
C HIS A 229 -1.01 26.44 27.59
N GLY A 230 -2.20 25.83 27.66
CA GLY A 230 -3.40 26.45 28.22
C GLY A 230 -3.28 26.68 29.72
N ALA A 231 -2.72 25.72 30.47
CA ALA A 231 -2.50 25.83 31.91
C ALA A 231 -1.38 26.82 32.27
N SER A 232 -0.29 26.85 31.48
CA SER A 232 0.81 27.82 31.66
C SER A 232 0.38 29.26 31.37
N ASN A 233 -0.47 29.48 30.37
CA ASN A 233 -1.03 30.82 30.08
C ASN A 233 -2.13 31.24 31.08
N ALA A 234 -2.81 30.30 31.72
CA ALA A 234 -3.82 30.58 32.75
C ALA A 234 -3.21 30.91 34.12
N PHE A 235 -1.97 30.46 34.40
CA PHE A 235 -1.24 30.79 35.63
C PHE A 235 -0.45 32.11 35.56
N ASN A 236 -0.39 32.74 34.38
CA ASN A 236 0.39 33.95 34.12
C ASN A 236 -0.50 35.19 33.90
N LYS A 237 -1.73 35.15 34.42
CA LYS A 237 -2.72 36.23 34.39
C LYS A 237 -3.30 36.40 35.79
#